data_AF-A0A9P7XSM0-F1
#
_entry.id   AF-A0A9P7XSM0-F1
#
_cell.length_a   1.000
_cell.length_b   1.000
_cell.length_c   1.000
_cell.angle_alpha   90.00
_cell.angle_beta   90.00
_cell.angle_gamma   90.00
#
_symmetry.space_group_name_H-M   'P 1'
#
loop_
_entity.id
_entity.type
_entity.pdbx_description
1 polymer ?
#
loop_
_entity_poly.entity_id
_entity_poly.type
_entity_poly.pdbx_seq_one_letter_code
_entity_poly.pdbx_strand_id
1 'polypeptide(L)'
;MGKKNGADGGGLFAAYLAAMPESTKPAEDTETYLPDSMKASTLLERIGSERSWSSRDVEKDADILERNRLYTIKDLRVLSGESWKEIELLPLVKDLLRLSVNPPVVDYGKLKQEKKKMKKEKKEKKKKEKKEKMEKSRKEKSVKKDQKKTAEGEQTGSTSAETTAETSTRTGEDGLVAIHKKEKKSKGDDGNESSSSSSSSSSSSSSSSSSSDSDPEMEANTPKMSSAKLPFVKSGNSALLPGPGRIQPMGNRIRVTAGNGSTYEVDRYCPHKNVDLATKGVVVGNTLFCNKHNWAFSLDNKGYCSKHGATVNACKVEW
;
A
#
# COMPACT_ATOMS: atom_id res chain seq x y z
N MET A 1 22.85 -43.73 -44.77
CA MET A 1 21.65 -44.29 -44.08
C MET A 1 21.52 -43.60 -42.74
N GLY A 2 20.30 -43.33 -42.23
CA GLY A 2 20.13 -42.73 -40.90
C GLY A 2 19.00 -41.70 -40.75
N LYS A 3 17.78 -41.98 -41.25
CA LYS A 3 16.58 -41.24 -40.82
C LYS A 3 16.34 -41.50 -39.32
N LYS A 4 15.95 -40.47 -38.55
CA LYS A 4 15.11 -40.61 -37.36
C LYS A 4 14.33 -39.32 -37.14
N ASN A 5 13.02 -39.41 -37.33
CA ASN A 5 12.10 -38.29 -37.16
C ASN A 5 11.83 -38.07 -35.66
N GLY A 6 11.90 -36.82 -35.19
CA GLY A 6 11.45 -36.45 -33.85
C GLY A 6 9.92 -36.51 -33.78
N ALA A 7 9.38 -37.02 -32.68
CA ALA A 7 7.94 -37.27 -32.55
C ALA A 7 7.14 -35.99 -32.27
N ASP A 8 6.10 -35.76 -33.06
CA ASP A 8 5.03 -34.81 -32.76
C ASP A 8 4.18 -35.33 -31.60
N GLY A 9 4.60 -35.00 -30.38
CA GLY A 9 3.91 -35.31 -29.13
C GLY A 9 2.84 -34.26 -28.75
N GLY A 10 2.24 -33.59 -29.74
CA GLY A 10 1.19 -32.59 -29.56
C GLY A 10 -0.10 -33.21 -29.03
N GLY A 11 -0.15 -33.43 -27.72
CA GLY A 11 -1.27 -34.11 -27.07
C GLY A 11 -2.62 -33.45 -27.38
N LEU A 12 -3.65 -34.27 -27.57
CA LEU A 12 -5.03 -33.90 -27.93
C LEU A 12 -5.61 -32.76 -27.06
N PHE A 13 -5.14 -32.66 -25.81
CA PHE A 13 -5.49 -31.60 -24.86
C PHE A 13 -4.97 -30.20 -25.26
N ALA A 14 -3.81 -30.11 -25.92
CA ALA A 14 -3.27 -28.86 -26.45
C ALA A 14 -4.10 -28.37 -27.65
N ALA A 15 -4.53 -29.29 -28.52
CA ALA A 15 -5.46 -28.97 -29.60
C ALA A 15 -6.82 -28.49 -29.06
N TYR A 16 -7.33 -29.09 -27.98
CA TYR A 16 -8.57 -28.65 -27.32
C TYR A 16 -8.44 -27.25 -26.69
N LEU A 17 -7.32 -26.93 -26.04
CA LEU A 17 -7.06 -25.59 -25.51
C LEU A 17 -6.90 -24.53 -26.62
N ALA A 18 -6.31 -24.91 -27.77
CA ALA A 18 -6.19 -24.03 -28.94
C ALA A 18 -7.49 -23.88 -29.74
N ALA A 19 -8.43 -24.83 -29.62
CA ALA A 19 -9.72 -24.82 -30.30
C ALA A 19 -10.83 -24.08 -29.51
N MET A 20 -10.53 -23.59 -28.30
CA MET A 20 -11.43 -22.64 -27.63
C MET A 20 -11.47 -21.34 -28.44
N PRO A 21 -12.66 -20.77 -28.73
CA PRO A 21 -12.75 -19.53 -29.48
C PRO A 21 -11.99 -18.43 -28.74
N GLU A 22 -10.99 -17.86 -29.42
CA GLU A 22 -10.12 -16.82 -28.87
C GLU A 22 -10.98 -15.62 -28.47
N SER A 23 -11.18 -15.45 -27.16
CA SER A 23 -11.98 -14.34 -26.64
C SER A 23 -11.38 -13.04 -27.14
N THR A 24 -12.16 -12.30 -27.93
CA THR A 24 -11.75 -11.05 -28.58
C THR A 24 -11.01 -10.17 -27.58
N LYS A 25 -9.73 -9.90 -27.86
CA LYS A 25 -8.82 -9.13 -27.01
C LYS A 25 -9.55 -7.93 -26.41
N PRO A 26 -9.76 -7.86 -25.09
CA PRO A 26 -10.32 -6.66 -24.49
C PRO A 26 -9.36 -5.51 -24.75
N ALA A 27 -9.90 -4.37 -25.19
CA ALA A 27 -9.12 -3.15 -25.35
C ALA A 27 -8.46 -2.77 -24.02
N GLU A 28 -7.26 -2.17 -24.10
CA GLU A 28 -6.42 -1.92 -22.94
C GLU A 28 -7.06 -0.96 -21.91
N ASP A 29 -6.86 -1.28 -20.63
CA ASP A 29 -6.84 -0.33 -19.51
C ASP A 29 -8.05 0.59 -19.27
N THR A 30 -9.27 0.17 -19.63
CA THR A 30 -10.44 0.56 -18.82
C THR A 30 -10.49 -0.34 -17.57
N GLU A 31 -9.94 0.16 -16.46
CA GLU A 31 -10.17 -0.40 -15.12
C GLU A 31 -11.69 -0.65 -14.92
N THR A 32 -12.05 -1.73 -14.21
CA THR A 32 -13.41 -2.32 -14.11
C THR A 32 -14.41 -1.41 -13.37
N TYR A 33 -14.71 -0.27 -13.98
CA TYR A 33 -15.65 0.74 -13.52
C TYR A 33 -16.91 0.65 -14.36
N LEU A 34 -18.06 0.71 -13.69
CA LEU A 34 -19.33 0.82 -14.40
C LEU A 34 -19.34 2.11 -15.24
N PRO A 35 -19.89 2.07 -16.47
CA PRO A 35 -19.82 3.19 -17.40
C PRO A 35 -20.62 4.39 -16.87
N ASP A 36 -20.05 5.58 -17.03
CA ASP A 36 -20.62 6.85 -16.55
C ASP A 36 -22.05 7.11 -17.05
N SER A 37 -22.39 6.60 -18.24
CA SER A 37 -23.70 6.75 -18.89
C SER A 37 -24.79 5.78 -18.38
N MET A 38 -24.45 4.84 -17.51
CA MET A 38 -25.43 3.92 -16.93
C MET A 38 -26.31 4.65 -15.91
N LYS A 39 -27.61 4.35 -15.91
CA LYS A 39 -28.58 4.96 -14.99
C LYS A 39 -28.35 4.52 -13.55
N ALA A 40 -28.53 5.45 -12.62
CA ALA A 40 -28.45 5.20 -11.19
C ALA A 40 -29.54 4.22 -10.71
N SER A 41 -30.75 4.33 -11.26
CA SER A 41 -31.87 3.40 -10.98
C SER A 41 -31.56 1.95 -11.40
N THR A 42 -30.98 1.73 -12.57
CA THR A 42 -30.56 0.39 -13.03
C THR A 42 -29.44 -0.20 -12.16
N LEU A 43 -28.54 0.64 -11.62
CA LEU A 43 -27.55 0.21 -10.63
C LEU A 43 -28.23 -0.23 -9.31
N LEU A 44 -29.18 0.58 -8.84
CA LEU A 44 -29.92 0.33 -7.61
C LEU A 44 -30.78 -0.94 -7.70
N GLU A 45 -31.48 -1.15 -8.81
CA GLU A 45 -32.28 -2.35 -9.10
C GLU A 45 -31.41 -3.62 -9.10
N ARG A 46 -30.22 -3.55 -9.68
CA ARG A 46 -29.24 -4.64 -9.63
C ARG A 46 -28.79 -4.93 -8.20
N ILE A 47 -28.43 -3.91 -7.42
CA ILE A 47 -28.03 -4.07 -6.00
C ILE A 47 -29.19 -4.66 -5.19
N GLY A 48 -30.41 -4.18 -5.41
CA GLY A 48 -31.62 -4.70 -4.76
C GLY A 48 -31.87 -6.16 -5.10
N SER A 49 -31.70 -6.56 -6.37
CA SER A 49 -31.80 -7.96 -6.81
C SER A 49 -30.72 -8.84 -6.17
N GLU A 50 -29.48 -8.37 -6.07
CA GLU A 50 -28.36 -9.07 -5.42
C GLU A 50 -28.51 -9.16 -3.88
N ARG A 51 -29.38 -8.34 -3.28
CA ARG A 51 -29.61 -8.25 -1.82
C ARG A 51 -31.03 -8.64 -1.37
N SER A 52 -31.86 -9.15 -2.29
CA SER A 52 -33.26 -9.51 -2.05
C SER A 52 -34.12 -8.38 -1.48
N TRP A 53 -33.92 -7.14 -1.94
CA TRP A 53 -34.78 -6.01 -1.59
C TRP A 53 -36.14 -6.10 -2.30
N SER A 54 -37.19 -5.54 -1.70
CA SER A 54 -38.49 -5.49 -2.35
C SER A 54 -38.48 -4.44 -3.47
N SER A 55 -39.22 -4.70 -4.56
CA SER A 55 -39.34 -3.73 -5.67
C SER A 55 -39.83 -2.37 -5.19
N ARG A 56 -40.73 -2.35 -4.20
CA ARG A 56 -41.25 -1.11 -3.58
C ARG A 56 -40.18 -0.29 -2.86
N ASP A 57 -39.14 -0.92 -2.32
CA ASP A 57 -38.06 -0.21 -1.64
C ASP A 57 -37.03 0.29 -2.65
N VAL A 58 -36.75 -0.50 -3.70
CA VAL A 58 -35.96 -0.05 -4.86
C VAL A 58 -36.61 1.15 -5.55
N GLU A 59 -37.94 1.13 -5.74
CA GLU A 59 -38.70 2.25 -6.34
C GLU A 59 -38.64 3.51 -5.46
N LYS A 60 -38.84 3.42 -4.15
CA LYS A 60 -38.70 4.58 -3.23
C LYS A 60 -37.30 5.17 -3.27
N ASP A 61 -36.27 4.33 -3.22
CA ASP A 61 -34.88 4.77 -3.26
C ASP A 61 -34.53 5.36 -4.64
N ALA A 62 -35.11 4.84 -5.74
CA ALA A 62 -35.00 5.42 -7.08
C ALA A 62 -35.66 6.79 -7.18
N ASP A 63 -36.87 6.96 -6.63
CA ASP A 63 -37.53 8.27 -6.56
C ASP A 63 -36.68 9.29 -5.79
N ILE A 64 -36.03 8.88 -4.69
CA ILE A 64 -35.15 9.77 -3.91
C ILE A 64 -33.95 10.23 -4.77
N LEU A 65 -33.37 9.33 -5.58
CA LEU A 65 -32.33 9.70 -6.55
C LEU A 65 -32.86 10.67 -7.62
N GLU A 66 -34.06 10.44 -8.15
CA GLU A 66 -34.66 11.32 -9.17
C GLU A 66 -35.01 12.72 -8.62
N ARG A 67 -35.56 12.81 -7.40
CA ARG A 67 -35.80 14.10 -6.70
C ARG A 67 -34.51 14.90 -6.53
N ASN A 68 -33.39 14.21 -6.27
CA ASN A 68 -32.06 14.81 -6.15
C ASN A 68 -31.33 14.99 -7.50
N ARG A 69 -31.98 14.70 -8.64
CA ARG A 69 -31.45 14.80 -10.01
C ARG A 69 -30.23 13.90 -10.28
N LEU A 70 -30.13 12.77 -9.58
CA LEU A 70 -29.04 11.80 -9.67
C LEU A 70 -29.38 10.69 -10.67
N TYR A 71 -29.39 11.04 -11.96
CA TYR A 71 -29.86 10.12 -13.00
C TYR A 71 -28.80 9.09 -13.42
N THR A 72 -27.51 9.42 -13.30
CA THR A 72 -26.40 8.60 -13.84
C THR A 72 -25.33 8.26 -12.81
N ILE A 73 -24.54 7.23 -13.10
CA ILE A 73 -23.36 6.86 -12.29
C ILE A 73 -22.36 8.02 -12.20
N LYS A 74 -22.24 8.82 -13.27
CA LYS A 74 -21.38 10.02 -13.26
C LYS A 74 -21.79 11.01 -12.17
N ASP A 75 -23.08 11.26 -12.00
CA ASP A 75 -23.59 12.17 -10.97
C ASP A 75 -23.21 11.65 -9.57
N LEU A 76 -23.41 10.35 -9.33
CA LEU A 76 -22.99 9.68 -8.10
C LEU A 76 -21.47 9.73 -7.84
N ARG A 77 -20.63 9.73 -8.88
CA ARG A 77 -19.15 9.88 -8.76
C ARG A 77 -18.74 11.28 -8.33
N VAL A 78 -19.48 12.30 -8.76
CA VAL A 78 -19.14 13.73 -8.54
C VAL A 78 -19.64 14.23 -7.17
N LEU A 79 -20.63 13.56 -6.57
CA LEU A 79 -21.15 13.90 -5.24
C LEU A 79 -20.08 13.99 -4.15
N SER A 80 -20.06 15.11 -3.44
CA SER A 80 -19.21 15.31 -2.27
C SER A 80 -19.65 14.41 -1.10
N GLY A 81 -18.73 14.14 -0.16
CA GLY A 81 -19.05 13.39 1.05
C GLY A 81 -20.14 14.02 1.94
N GLU A 82 -20.46 15.30 1.72
CA GLU A 82 -21.50 16.06 2.41
C GLU A 82 -22.85 15.92 1.70
N SER A 83 -22.89 16.05 0.37
CA SER A 83 -24.10 15.80 -0.43
C SER A 83 -24.62 14.36 -0.26
N TRP A 84 -23.72 13.39 -0.11
CA TRP A 84 -24.08 12.01 0.26
C TRP A 84 -24.76 11.87 1.64
N LYS A 85 -24.60 12.83 2.56
CA LYS A 85 -25.31 12.83 3.84
C LYS A 85 -26.73 13.38 3.68
N GLU A 86 -26.86 14.48 2.92
CA GLU A 86 -28.08 15.24 2.66
C GLU A 86 -29.17 14.44 1.94
N ILE A 87 -28.82 13.60 0.96
CA ILE A 87 -29.78 12.73 0.25
C ILE A 87 -30.46 11.77 1.26
N GLU A 88 -31.79 11.66 1.25
CA GLU A 88 -32.57 10.89 2.25
C GLU A 88 -32.53 9.35 2.11
N LEU A 89 -31.51 8.79 1.44
CA LEU A 89 -31.32 7.35 1.33
C LEU A 89 -30.87 6.69 2.65
N LEU A 90 -31.27 5.43 2.85
CA LEU A 90 -30.80 4.62 3.97
C LEU A 90 -29.25 4.49 3.96
N PRO A 91 -28.57 4.53 5.12
CA PRO A 91 -27.10 4.46 5.18
C PRO A 91 -26.51 3.24 4.46
N LEU A 92 -27.16 2.08 4.58
CA LEU A 92 -26.75 0.85 3.89
C LEU A 92 -26.78 1.00 2.36
N VAL A 93 -27.80 1.67 1.82
CA VAL A 93 -27.98 1.92 0.38
C VAL A 93 -26.90 2.87 -0.12
N LYS A 94 -26.64 3.95 0.63
CA LYS A 94 -25.56 4.91 0.34
C LYS A 94 -24.19 4.22 0.24
N ASP A 95 -23.87 3.34 1.20
CA ASP A 95 -22.58 2.66 1.21
C ASP A 95 -22.47 1.59 0.09
N LEU A 96 -23.54 0.88 -0.24
CA LEU A 96 -23.56 -0.05 -1.39
C LEU A 96 -23.44 0.67 -2.73
N LEU A 97 -24.11 1.80 -2.92
CA LEU A 97 -23.95 2.66 -4.09
C LEU A 97 -22.50 3.17 -4.19
N ARG A 98 -21.93 3.69 -3.10
CA ARG A 98 -20.52 4.13 -3.07
C ARG A 98 -19.54 3.02 -3.43
N LEU A 99 -19.69 1.83 -2.86
CA LEU A 99 -18.84 0.65 -3.16
C LEU A 99 -18.95 0.22 -4.63
N SER A 100 -20.11 0.39 -5.25
CA SER A 100 -20.33 0.03 -6.66
C SER A 100 -19.80 1.10 -7.61
N VAL A 101 -20.03 2.37 -7.29
CA VAL A 101 -19.69 3.54 -8.12
C VAL A 101 -18.18 3.83 -8.08
N ASN A 102 -17.61 3.77 -6.88
CA ASN A 102 -16.20 3.96 -6.55
C ASN A 102 -15.71 2.77 -5.70
N PRO A 103 -15.51 1.58 -6.30
CA PRO A 103 -14.89 0.46 -5.60
C PRO A 103 -13.57 0.95 -4.99
N PRO A 104 -13.34 0.72 -3.68
CA PRO A 104 -12.16 1.22 -3.02
C PRO A 104 -10.95 0.65 -3.75
N VAL A 105 -10.15 1.52 -4.37
CA VAL A 105 -8.90 1.12 -5.02
C VAL A 105 -8.08 0.42 -3.96
N VAL A 106 -8.03 -0.91 -4.04
CA VAL A 106 -7.32 -1.73 -3.07
C VAL A 106 -5.86 -1.32 -3.18
N ASP A 107 -5.40 -0.52 -2.24
CA ASP A 107 -4.02 -0.04 -2.21
C ASP A 107 -3.15 -1.24 -1.80
N TYR A 108 -2.81 -2.04 -2.81
CA TYR A 108 -1.90 -3.18 -2.70
C TYR A 108 -0.54 -2.75 -2.11
N GLY A 109 -0.19 -1.46 -2.20
CA GLY A 109 0.92 -0.85 -1.48
C GLY A 109 0.72 -0.89 0.04
N LYS A 110 -0.38 -0.32 0.55
CA LYS A 110 -0.76 -0.40 1.98
C LYS A 110 -0.88 -1.84 2.46
N LEU A 111 -1.60 -2.71 1.73
CA LEU A 111 -1.76 -4.12 2.11
C LEU A 111 -0.40 -4.85 2.23
N LYS A 112 0.54 -4.55 1.33
CA LYS A 112 1.91 -5.08 1.35
C LYS A 112 2.76 -4.48 2.49
N GLN A 113 2.53 -3.22 2.85
CA GLN A 113 3.17 -2.59 4.02
C GLN A 113 2.68 -3.21 5.34
N GLU A 114 1.37 -3.39 5.53
CA GLU A 114 0.81 -4.06 6.71
C GLU A 114 1.31 -5.51 6.84
N LYS A 115 1.29 -6.27 5.75
CA LYS A 115 1.81 -7.65 5.73
C LYS A 115 3.31 -7.70 6.06
N LYS A 116 4.09 -6.66 5.69
CA LYS A 116 5.50 -6.49 6.10
C LYS A 116 5.63 -6.09 7.57
N LYS A 117 4.75 -5.24 8.10
CA LYS A 117 4.70 -4.81 9.51
C LYS A 117 4.37 -6.00 10.42
N MET A 118 3.29 -6.73 10.15
CA MET A 118 2.94 -7.97 10.87
C MET A 118 4.06 -9.01 10.83
N LYS A 119 4.76 -9.17 9.69
CA LYS A 119 5.90 -10.10 9.58
C LYS A 119 7.11 -9.66 10.43
N LYS A 120 7.35 -8.35 10.57
CA LYS A 120 8.39 -7.79 11.46
C LYS A 120 8.01 -8.06 12.93
N GLU A 121 6.79 -7.72 13.32
CA GLU A 121 6.26 -7.87 14.68
C GLU A 121 6.25 -9.35 15.13
N LYS A 122 5.78 -10.27 14.28
CA LYS A 122 5.80 -11.71 14.57
C LYS A 122 7.24 -12.26 14.75
N LYS A 123 8.22 -11.71 14.03
CA LYS A 123 9.65 -12.05 14.20
C LYS A 123 10.20 -11.50 15.52
N GLU A 124 9.75 -10.33 15.93
CA GLU A 124 10.16 -9.66 17.17
C GLU A 124 9.59 -10.34 18.41
N LYS A 125 8.28 -10.67 18.40
CA LYS A 125 7.63 -11.47 19.45
C LYS A 125 8.35 -12.81 19.66
N LYS A 126 8.64 -13.54 18.58
CA LYS A 126 9.41 -14.81 18.62
C LYS A 126 10.85 -14.64 19.13
N LYS A 127 11.48 -13.47 18.94
CA LYS A 127 12.81 -13.15 19.50
C LYS A 127 12.73 -12.89 21.01
N LYS A 128 11.71 -12.16 21.48
CA LYS A 128 11.48 -11.89 22.91
C LYS A 128 11.21 -13.18 23.69
N GLU A 129 10.28 -13.99 23.21
CA GLU A 129 9.94 -15.31 23.77
C GLU A 129 11.16 -16.25 23.87
N LYS A 130 12.01 -16.27 22.83
CA LYS A 130 13.27 -17.05 22.85
C LYS A 130 14.27 -16.52 23.89
N LYS A 131 14.32 -15.20 24.13
CA LYS A 131 15.19 -14.59 25.16
C LYS A 131 14.71 -14.96 26.56
N GLU A 132 13.43 -14.81 26.84
CA GLU A 132 12.81 -15.18 28.13
C GLU A 132 12.98 -16.67 28.44
N LYS A 133 12.78 -17.57 27.46
CA LYS A 133 13.03 -19.00 27.63
C LYS A 133 14.50 -19.32 27.93
N MET A 134 15.45 -18.62 27.29
CA MET A 134 16.88 -18.78 27.58
C MET A 134 17.24 -18.28 28.98
N GLU A 135 16.70 -17.14 29.40
CA GLU A 135 16.92 -16.57 30.73
C GLU A 135 16.37 -17.50 31.84
N LYS A 136 15.14 -17.99 31.69
CA LYS A 136 14.54 -18.97 32.61
C LYS A 136 15.42 -20.23 32.73
N SER A 137 15.92 -20.75 31.61
CA SER A 137 16.82 -21.92 31.61
C SER A 137 18.19 -21.67 32.25
N ARG A 138 18.70 -20.42 32.23
CA ARG A 138 19.93 -20.06 32.95
C ARG A 138 19.67 -19.98 34.46
N LYS A 139 18.57 -19.35 34.86
CA LYS A 139 18.19 -19.18 36.28
C LYS A 139 17.89 -20.54 36.96
N GLU A 140 17.30 -21.47 36.23
CA GLU A 140 17.09 -22.85 36.71
C GLU A 140 18.42 -23.64 36.85
N LYS A 141 19.38 -23.42 35.94
CA LYS A 141 20.72 -24.03 36.02
C LYS A 141 21.58 -23.49 37.17
N SER A 142 21.45 -22.21 37.55
CA SER A 142 22.16 -21.69 38.73
C SER A 142 21.63 -22.30 40.02
N VAL A 143 20.31 -22.33 40.22
CA VAL A 143 19.70 -22.93 41.44
C VAL A 143 20.10 -24.40 41.64
N LYS A 144 20.16 -25.19 40.55
CA LYS A 144 20.63 -26.59 40.60
C LYS A 144 22.14 -26.73 40.88
N LYS A 145 22.96 -25.71 40.62
CA LYS A 145 24.40 -25.73 40.94
C LYS A 145 24.65 -25.48 42.42
N ASP A 146 23.91 -24.54 43.02
CA ASP A 146 24.09 -24.17 44.42
C ASP A 146 23.64 -25.30 45.36
N GLN A 147 22.52 -25.98 45.05
CA GLN A 147 22.06 -27.16 45.80
C GLN A 147 23.04 -28.35 45.75
N LYS A 148 23.87 -28.49 44.70
CA LYS A 148 24.88 -29.55 44.65
C LYS A 148 26.10 -29.23 45.53
N LYS A 149 26.38 -27.95 45.82
CA LYS A 149 27.57 -27.55 46.59
C LYS A 149 27.39 -27.65 48.11
N THR A 150 26.17 -27.83 48.60
CA THR A 150 25.84 -28.04 50.03
C THR A 150 25.80 -29.52 50.46
N ALA A 151 26.22 -30.46 49.60
CA ALA A 151 26.18 -31.91 49.88
C ALA A 151 27.56 -32.59 50.00
N GLU A 152 28.66 -31.87 49.80
CA GLU A 152 30.05 -32.40 49.86
C GLU A 152 30.82 -31.80 51.06
N GLY A 153 30.16 -31.66 52.21
CA GLY A 153 30.62 -30.88 53.35
C GLY A 153 30.55 -31.55 54.72
N GLU A 154 30.28 -32.86 54.81
CA GLU A 154 30.29 -33.61 56.08
C GLU A 154 30.54 -35.10 55.86
N GLN A 155 31.82 -35.52 55.87
CA GLN A 155 32.26 -36.83 56.36
C GLN A 155 33.80 -36.91 56.43
N THR A 156 34.31 -36.78 57.65
CA THR A 156 35.68 -37.19 58.00
C THR A 156 35.56 -38.32 59.03
N GLY A 157 36.17 -39.48 58.80
CA GLY A 157 36.12 -40.57 59.78
C GLY A 157 36.34 -42.00 59.26
N SER A 158 37.59 -42.36 58.97
CA SER A 158 38.21 -43.68 59.26
C SER A 158 37.40 -44.99 59.10
N THR A 159 37.84 -45.87 58.18
CA THR A 159 38.31 -47.25 58.52
C THR A 159 39.10 -47.90 57.37
N SER A 160 39.86 -48.95 57.69
CA SER A 160 40.97 -49.51 56.87
C SER A 160 40.61 -50.69 55.97
N ALA A 161 41.43 -50.92 54.93
CA ALA A 161 41.75 -52.20 54.23
C ALA A 161 40.58 -53.05 53.66
N GLU A 162 40.72 -53.86 52.59
CA GLU A 162 41.89 -54.52 52.00
C GLU A 162 41.70 -54.81 50.49
N THR A 163 42.72 -55.37 49.84
CA THR A 163 42.88 -55.87 48.44
C THR A 163 41.62 -56.29 47.64
N THR A 164 41.56 -56.10 46.31
CA THR A 164 42.31 -56.89 45.29
C THR A 164 42.29 -56.26 43.88
N ALA A 165 43.13 -56.79 42.98
CA ALA A 165 43.19 -56.46 41.54
C ALA A 165 41.89 -56.91 40.79
N GLU A 166 41.58 -56.56 39.54
CA GLU A 166 42.39 -56.78 38.32
C GLU A 166 42.15 -55.79 37.15
N THR A 167 43.24 -55.54 36.44
CA THR A 167 43.43 -55.28 35.01
C THR A 167 42.23 -55.38 34.04
N SER A 168 41.99 -54.31 33.25
CA SER A 168 41.80 -54.43 31.79
C SER A 168 42.03 -53.11 31.04
N THR A 169 42.74 -53.20 29.91
CA THR A 169 43.24 -52.09 29.08
C THR A 169 42.44 -51.88 27.78
N ARG A 170 42.42 -50.63 27.30
CA ARG A 170 42.44 -50.14 25.87
C ARG A 170 41.89 -48.69 25.82
N THR A 171 42.64 -47.63 25.45
CA THR A 171 43.09 -47.21 24.09
C THR A 171 41.95 -47.25 23.05
N GLY A 172 41.41 -46.16 22.50
CA GLY A 172 41.64 -44.71 22.64
C GLY A 172 40.43 -43.96 22.01
N GLU A 173 40.51 -42.91 21.18
CA GLU A 173 41.56 -41.95 20.77
C GLU A 173 40.92 -40.78 19.93
N ASP A 174 41.52 -39.58 19.96
CA ASP A 174 41.28 -38.35 19.14
C ASP A 174 39.87 -37.73 18.94
N GLY A 175 39.80 -36.39 18.89
CA GLY A 175 38.54 -35.67 18.58
C GLY A 175 38.48 -34.14 18.80
N LEU A 176 39.61 -33.42 18.67
CA LEU A 176 39.71 -32.00 19.01
C LEU A 176 39.39 -31.08 17.80
N VAL A 177 38.24 -30.40 17.78
CA VAL A 177 37.99 -29.28 16.83
C VAL A 177 37.27 -28.10 17.49
N ALA A 178 38.01 -27.02 17.73
CA ALA A 178 37.45 -25.72 18.08
C ALA A 178 37.07 -24.94 16.82
N ILE A 179 35.92 -24.26 16.80
CA ILE A 179 35.55 -23.32 15.73
C ILE A 179 35.31 -21.92 16.31
N HIS A 180 36.26 -21.03 16.05
CA HIS A 180 36.14 -19.59 16.31
C HIS A 180 35.01 -18.96 15.49
N LYS A 181 34.27 -18.00 16.07
CA LYS A 181 33.45 -17.06 15.28
C LYS A 181 33.54 -15.61 15.74
N LYS A 182 34.71 -15.04 15.47
CA LYS A 182 34.97 -13.70 14.94
C LYS A 182 33.92 -12.61 15.19
N GLU A 183 34.28 -11.67 16.08
CA GLU A 183 33.62 -10.37 16.21
C GLU A 183 33.78 -9.49 14.96
N LYS A 184 32.87 -8.53 14.76
CA LYS A 184 33.18 -7.30 14.00
C LYS A 184 32.34 -6.08 14.41
N LYS A 185 32.96 -5.28 15.28
CA LYS A 185 32.96 -3.81 15.44
C LYS A 185 31.94 -2.91 14.68
N SER A 186 31.24 -2.09 15.46
CA SER A 186 31.05 -0.62 15.38
C SER A 186 30.43 0.11 14.17
N LYS A 187 29.32 0.80 14.45
CA LYS A 187 28.89 2.20 14.18
C LYS A 187 27.36 2.15 14.08
N GLY A 188 26.57 2.94 14.82
CA GLY A 188 26.77 4.31 15.26
C GLY A 188 25.74 5.13 14.50
N ASP A 189 24.63 5.47 15.14
CA ASP A 189 23.50 6.20 14.57
C ASP A 189 22.79 6.97 15.69
N ASP A 190 22.41 8.20 15.37
CA ASP A 190 22.07 9.24 16.35
C ASP A 190 20.63 9.17 16.87
N GLY A 191 20.39 9.87 17.97
CA GLY A 191 19.03 10.08 18.46
C GLY A 191 18.28 11.09 17.59
N ASN A 192 16.98 10.87 17.41
CA ASN A 192 16.05 11.99 17.29
C ASN A 192 14.72 11.64 17.99
N GLU A 193 14.31 12.53 18.88
CA GLU A 193 13.14 12.42 19.73
C GLU A 193 12.04 13.32 19.17
N SER A 194 10.91 12.76 18.75
CA SER A 194 9.68 13.57 18.57
C SER A 194 8.43 12.68 18.58
N SER A 195 8.04 12.25 19.78
CA SER A 195 6.68 11.73 20.03
C SER A 195 5.72 12.91 20.22
N SER A 196 4.93 13.24 19.19
CA SER A 196 3.78 14.14 19.34
C SER A 196 2.49 13.32 19.46
N SER A 197 1.98 13.25 20.67
CA SER A 197 0.70 12.64 21.05
C SER A 197 -0.50 13.55 20.74
N SER A 198 -1.57 12.97 20.21
CA SER A 198 -2.96 13.44 20.43
C SER A 198 -3.91 12.32 19.94
N SER A 199 -4.44 11.49 20.83
CA SER A 199 -5.62 11.73 21.68
C SER A 199 -6.92 11.65 20.90
N SER A 200 -7.51 10.44 20.93
CA SER A 200 -8.92 10.20 20.66
C SER A 200 -9.82 10.92 21.67
N SER A 201 -10.86 11.60 21.19
CA SER A 201 -11.99 12.03 22.02
C SER A 201 -13.29 11.63 21.32
N SER A 202 -13.87 10.53 21.79
CA SER A 202 -15.24 10.13 21.48
C SER A 202 -16.19 10.80 22.47
N SER A 203 -17.21 11.51 21.98
CA SER A 203 -18.36 11.92 22.78
C SER A 203 -19.66 11.64 22.02
N SER A 204 -20.35 10.61 22.48
CA SER A 204 -21.73 10.29 22.15
C SER A 204 -22.69 11.23 22.88
N SER A 205 -23.74 11.72 22.22
CA SER A 205 -25.13 11.54 22.64
C SER A 205 -26.07 12.49 21.89
N SER A 206 -27.19 11.97 21.41
CA SER A 206 -28.43 12.73 21.23
C SER A 206 -29.58 11.77 20.99
N SER A 207 -30.56 11.76 21.90
CA SER A 207 -31.82 11.05 21.75
C SER A 207 -32.91 11.85 22.45
N SER A 208 -33.74 12.55 21.68
CA SER A 208 -35.03 13.07 22.14
C SER A 208 -35.90 13.45 20.95
N SER A 209 -37.11 12.93 20.94
CA SER A 209 -38.19 13.17 19.99
C SER A 209 -39.10 14.31 20.44
N SER A 210 -39.59 15.13 19.51
CA SER A 210 -40.86 15.86 19.69
C SER A 210 -41.39 16.38 18.34
N SER A 211 -42.71 16.49 18.25
CA SER A 211 -43.51 16.78 17.04
C SER A 211 -44.11 18.19 17.03
N SER A 212 -44.86 18.48 15.95
CA SER A 212 -46.01 19.42 15.86
C SER A 212 -45.76 20.82 15.23
N ASP A 213 -46.32 20.95 14.02
CA ASP A 213 -47.21 22.00 13.48
C ASP A 213 -47.01 23.52 13.65
N SER A 214 -47.38 24.19 12.54
CA SER A 214 -47.88 25.58 12.36
C SER A 214 -46.91 26.72 12.02
N ASP A 215 -47.05 27.19 10.78
CA ASP A 215 -46.80 28.56 10.27
C ASP A 215 -47.39 29.67 11.17
N PRO A 216 -46.80 30.89 11.23
CA PRO A 216 -46.97 31.85 10.13
C PRO A 216 -45.76 32.76 9.76
N GLU A 217 -45.94 33.45 8.64
CA GLU A 217 -45.00 34.42 8.04
C GLU A 217 -44.53 35.52 8.99
N MET A 218 -43.24 35.87 8.93
CA MET A 218 -42.75 37.19 9.33
C MET A 218 -41.59 37.66 8.43
N GLU A 219 -41.77 38.81 7.78
CA GLU A 219 -40.70 39.52 7.09
C GLU A 219 -39.63 40.01 8.08
N ALA A 220 -38.36 39.66 7.87
CA ALA A 220 -37.24 40.36 8.50
C ALA A 220 -35.91 40.26 7.73
N ASN A 221 -35.57 41.35 7.04
CA ASN A 221 -34.22 41.90 6.88
C ASN A 221 -33.04 40.95 6.58
N THR A 222 -32.67 40.87 5.31
CA THR A 222 -31.38 40.33 4.85
C THR A 222 -30.18 41.20 5.32
N PRO A 223 -29.19 40.65 6.04
CA PRO A 223 -27.88 41.31 6.18
C PRO A 223 -27.06 41.11 4.89
N LYS A 224 -26.91 42.19 4.11
CA LYS A 224 -26.02 42.24 2.94
C LYS A 224 -24.55 42.14 3.38
N MET A 225 -23.99 40.93 3.43
CA MET A 225 -22.54 40.78 3.58
C MET A 225 -21.85 41.10 2.24
N SER A 226 -20.94 42.07 2.28
CA SER A 226 -20.33 42.67 1.10
C SER A 226 -19.36 41.73 0.39
N SER A 227 -19.37 41.80 -0.94
CA SER A 227 -18.47 41.02 -1.81
C SER A 227 -17.03 41.48 -1.65
N ALA A 228 -16.27 40.81 -0.77
CA ALA A 228 -14.84 40.96 -0.66
C ALA A 228 -14.16 40.33 -1.89
N LYS A 229 -13.98 41.16 -2.92
CA LYS A 229 -13.34 40.85 -4.20
C LYS A 229 -11.87 40.45 -3.99
N LEU A 230 -11.62 39.16 -3.76
CA LEU A 230 -10.26 38.60 -3.75
C LEU A 230 -9.59 38.87 -5.12
N PRO A 231 -8.31 39.29 -5.15
CA PRO A 231 -7.62 39.56 -6.39
C PRO A 231 -7.43 38.27 -7.19
N PHE A 232 -8.14 38.19 -8.31
CA PHE A 232 -7.95 37.19 -9.36
C PHE A 232 -6.53 37.28 -9.90
N VAL A 233 -5.63 36.43 -9.37
CA VAL A 233 -4.25 36.33 -9.85
C VAL A 233 -4.30 35.68 -11.23
N LYS A 234 -4.29 36.51 -12.28
CA LYS A 234 -4.17 36.04 -13.67
C LYS A 234 -2.96 35.13 -13.77
N SER A 235 -3.18 33.90 -14.25
CA SER A 235 -2.11 32.97 -14.63
C SER A 235 -1.36 33.53 -15.83
N GLY A 236 -0.43 34.45 -15.55
CA GLY A 236 0.33 35.20 -16.54
C GLY A 236 1.63 34.47 -16.86
N ASN A 237 1.71 34.00 -18.11
CA ASN A 237 2.89 33.54 -18.84
C ASN A 237 4.24 33.85 -18.17
N SER A 238 4.71 32.95 -17.30
CA SER A 238 6.06 33.04 -16.73
C SER A 238 7.12 32.59 -17.75
N ALA A 239 7.29 33.39 -18.80
CA ALA A 239 8.57 33.47 -19.49
C ALA A 239 9.57 34.21 -18.57
N LEU A 240 10.87 34.00 -18.79
CA LEU A 240 11.96 34.68 -18.09
C LEU A 240 12.10 34.30 -16.59
N LEU A 241 12.62 33.10 -16.33
CA LEU A 241 13.76 32.82 -15.44
C LEU A 241 13.99 31.27 -15.39
N PRO A 242 15.24 30.77 -15.52
CA PRO A 242 15.51 29.33 -15.54
C PRO A 242 15.55 28.74 -14.12
N GLY A 243 14.38 28.61 -13.50
CA GLY A 243 14.26 27.87 -12.23
C GLY A 243 14.60 26.38 -12.41
N PRO A 244 15.34 25.75 -11.46
CA PRO A 244 15.68 24.34 -11.55
C PRO A 244 14.42 23.46 -11.52
N GLY A 245 14.43 22.37 -12.30
CA GLY A 245 13.33 21.41 -12.35
C GLY A 245 12.18 21.76 -13.30
N ARG A 246 12.40 22.69 -14.25
CA ARG A 246 11.40 23.02 -15.28
C ARG A 246 11.18 21.85 -16.26
N ILE A 247 9.92 21.54 -16.54
CA ILE A 247 9.49 20.62 -17.59
C ILE A 247 8.79 21.43 -18.69
N GLN A 248 9.15 21.20 -19.95
CA GLN A 248 8.56 21.85 -21.12
C GLN A 248 8.03 20.80 -22.10
N PRO A 249 6.73 20.80 -22.45
CA PRO A 249 6.17 19.85 -23.42
C PRO A 249 6.59 20.18 -24.86
N MET A 250 7.05 19.17 -25.59
CA MET A 250 7.44 19.26 -27.01
C MET A 250 6.78 18.13 -27.80
N GLY A 251 5.44 18.16 -27.84
CA GLY A 251 4.63 17.12 -28.51
C GLY A 251 4.70 15.78 -27.78
N ASN A 252 5.40 14.81 -28.39
CA ASN A 252 5.55 13.43 -27.89
C ASN A 252 6.74 13.28 -26.90
N ARG A 253 7.59 14.30 -26.79
CA ARG A 253 8.71 14.34 -25.85
C ARG A 253 8.60 15.56 -24.95
N ILE A 254 9.37 15.58 -23.87
CA ILE A 254 9.44 16.69 -22.92
C ILE A 254 10.90 17.07 -22.70
N ARG A 255 11.18 18.36 -22.58
CA ARG A 255 12.49 18.85 -22.10
C ARG A 255 12.44 19.07 -20.60
N VAL A 256 13.48 18.61 -19.92
CA VAL A 256 13.59 18.52 -18.47
C VAL A 256 14.92 19.14 -18.07
N THR A 257 14.88 20.28 -17.37
CA THR A 257 16.09 20.93 -16.84
C THR A 257 16.38 20.37 -15.46
N ALA A 258 17.45 19.58 -15.34
CA ALA A 258 17.89 18.97 -14.09
C ALA A 258 18.45 20.01 -13.10
N GLY A 259 18.61 19.60 -11.83
CA GLY A 259 19.15 20.45 -10.77
C GLY A 259 20.61 20.88 -10.98
N ASN A 260 21.36 20.17 -11.82
CA ASN A 260 22.71 20.54 -12.26
C ASN A 260 22.72 21.55 -13.44
N GLY A 261 21.55 22.05 -13.87
CA GLY A 261 21.41 22.96 -15.01
C GLY A 261 21.43 22.30 -16.39
N SER A 262 21.76 21.01 -16.50
CA SER A 262 21.73 20.29 -17.78
C SER A 262 20.28 20.04 -18.22
N THR A 263 20.01 20.23 -19.51
CA THR A 263 18.71 19.93 -20.09
C THR A 263 18.74 18.58 -20.81
N TYR A 264 17.72 17.76 -20.55
CA TYR A 264 17.54 16.44 -21.15
C TYR A 264 16.19 16.42 -21.87
N GLU A 265 16.14 15.79 -23.03
CA GLU A 265 14.90 15.50 -23.73
C GLU A 265 14.55 14.03 -23.50
N VAL A 266 13.39 13.80 -22.90
CA VAL A 266 12.90 12.48 -22.49
C VAL A 266 11.51 12.24 -23.04
N ASP A 267 11.08 11.00 -23.08
CA ASP A 267 9.76 10.65 -23.61
C ASP A 267 8.65 11.17 -22.68
N ARG A 268 7.57 11.69 -23.29
CA ARG A 268 6.50 12.34 -22.52
C ARG A 268 5.73 11.40 -21.61
N TYR A 269 5.64 10.13 -21.98
CA TYR A 269 4.78 9.16 -21.30
C TYR A 269 5.62 8.19 -20.46
N CYS A 270 5.21 8.03 -19.19
CA CYS A 270 5.84 7.09 -18.27
C CYS A 270 5.56 5.64 -18.71
N PRO A 271 6.58 4.79 -18.92
CA PRO A 271 6.46 3.43 -19.47
C PRO A 271 5.73 2.42 -18.56
N HIS A 272 5.14 2.86 -17.44
CA HIS A 272 4.35 2.00 -16.54
C HIS A 272 2.87 1.93 -16.90
N LYS A 273 2.24 3.09 -17.19
CA LYS A 273 0.80 3.24 -17.51
C LYS A 273 0.56 4.51 -18.34
N ASN A 274 1.43 4.78 -19.31
CA ASN A 274 1.43 5.95 -20.20
C ASN A 274 1.06 7.29 -19.52
N VAL A 275 1.63 7.53 -18.34
CA VAL A 275 1.32 8.73 -17.53
C VAL A 275 2.07 9.93 -18.10
N ASP A 276 1.37 11.03 -18.39
CA ASP A 276 1.99 12.25 -18.91
C ASP A 276 2.95 12.90 -17.88
N LEU A 277 4.24 12.78 -18.15
CA LEU A 277 5.33 13.35 -17.37
C LEU A 277 5.44 14.88 -17.56
N ALA A 278 4.80 15.48 -18.57
CA ALA A 278 4.70 16.94 -18.69
C ALA A 278 3.88 17.56 -17.55
N THR A 279 2.85 16.85 -17.08
CA THR A 279 1.89 17.34 -16.07
C THR A 279 2.00 16.63 -14.72
N LYS A 280 2.55 15.41 -14.69
CA LYS A 280 2.74 14.59 -13.47
C LYS A 280 4.21 14.23 -13.21
N GLY A 281 5.15 14.78 -13.97
CA GLY A 281 6.58 14.68 -13.68
C GLY A 281 7.02 15.69 -12.62
N VAL A 282 7.99 15.30 -11.80
CA VAL A 282 8.68 16.19 -10.85
C VAL A 282 10.18 15.91 -10.94
N VAL A 283 11.00 16.94 -11.08
CA VAL A 283 12.47 16.80 -11.16
C VAL A 283 13.08 17.06 -9.80
N VAL A 284 13.93 16.15 -9.32
CA VAL A 284 14.70 16.34 -8.08
C VAL A 284 16.15 15.96 -8.35
N GLY A 285 17.04 16.96 -8.33
CA GLY A 285 18.42 16.82 -8.77
C GLY A 285 18.49 16.32 -10.22
N ASN A 286 19.18 15.21 -10.45
CA ASN A 286 19.33 14.57 -11.76
C ASN A 286 18.33 13.41 -12.00
N THR A 287 17.24 13.34 -11.23
CA THR A 287 16.24 12.28 -11.35
C THR A 287 14.86 12.85 -11.62
N LEU A 288 14.20 12.33 -12.66
CA LEU A 288 12.80 12.61 -12.97
C LEU A 288 11.90 11.59 -12.26
N PHE A 289 10.90 12.06 -11.53
CA PHE A 289 9.94 11.25 -10.80
C PHE A 289 8.55 11.34 -11.43
N CYS A 290 7.92 10.19 -11.67
CA CYS A 290 6.50 10.10 -12.04
C CYS A 290 5.63 10.11 -10.77
N ASN A 291 4.89 11.19 -10.54
CA ASN A 291 4.13 11.39 -9.30
C ASN A 291 3.01 10.34 -9.09
N LYS A 292 2.45 9.75 -10.16
CA LYS A 292 1.37 8.73 -10.05
C LYS A 292 1.83 7.42 -9.39
N HIS A 293 3.07 6.99 -9.61
CA HIS A 293 3.57 5.68 -9.14
C HIS A 293 4.93 5.73 -8.44
N ASN A 294 5.50 6.93 -8.27
CA ASN A 294 6.82 7.18 -7.71
C ASN A 294 7.96 6.39 -8.42
N TRP A 295 7.85 6.27 -9.75
CA TRP A 295 8.93 5.74 -10.59
C TRP A 295 9.99 6.83 -10.78
N ALA A 296 11.24 6.45 -10.57
CA ALA A 296 12.40 7.34 -10.60
C ALA A 296 13.29 7.00 -11.79
N PHE A 297 13.55 7.97 -12.66
CA PHE A 297 14.33 7.84 -13.88
C PHE A 297 15.58 8.70 -13.79
N SER A 298 16.75 8.08 -13.77
CA SER A 298 18.03 8.81 -13.69
C SER A 298 18.37 9.40 -15.05
N LEU A 299 18.34 10.74 -15.17
CA LEU A 299 18.52 11.45 -16.44
C LEU A 299 19.90 11.17 -17.06
N ASP A 300 20.94 11.06 -16.23
CA ASP A 300 22.32 10.74 -16.65
C ASP A 300 22.43 9.32 -17.25
N ASN A 301 21.66 8.37 -16.73
CA ASN A 301 21.67 6.98 -17.19
C ASN A 301 20.60 6.73 -18.27
N LYS A 302 20.51 7.64 -19.25
CA LYS A 302 19.52 7.61 -20.35
C LYS A 302 18.06 7.51 -19.89
N GLY A 303 17.74 7.97 -18.67
CA GLY A 303 16.39 7.86 -18.11
C GLY A 303 16.03 6.46 -17.60
N TYR A 304 16.99 5.60 -17.30
CA TYR A 304 16.74 4.25 -16.78
C TYR A 304 16.19 4.25 -15.35
N CYS A 305 15.27 3.32 -15.06
CA CYS A 305 14.69 3.09 -13.73
C CYS A 305 15.22 1.81 -13.09
N SER A 306 16.14 1.95 -12.13
CA SER A 306 16.83 0.83 -11.45
C SER A 306 15.91 -0.16 -10.72
N LYS A 307 14.65 0.21 -10.44
CA LYS A 307 13.66 -0.65 -9.75
C LYS A 307 12.85 -1.53 -10.70
N HIS A 308 12.66 -1.10 -11.94
CA HIS A 308 11.65 -1.65 -12.86
C HIS A 308 12.19 -2.01 -14.25
N GLY A 309 13.44 -1.67 -14.58
CA GLY A 309 14.09 -2.06 -15.84
C GLY A 309 13.63 -1.28 -17.08
N ALA A 310 12.70 -0.34 -16.92
CA ALA A 310 12.23 0.52 -18.00
C ALA A 310 13.06 1.81 -18.13
N THR A 311 12.90 2.51 -19.25
CA THR A 311 13.57 3.78 -19.54
C THR A 311 12.58 4.80 -20.13
N VAL A 312 12.88 6.10 -19.96
CA VAL A 312 12.21 7.23 -20.65
C VAL A 312 13.10 7.83 -21.77
N ASN A 313 14.12 7.09 -22.21
CA ASN A 313 15.02 7.44 -23.32
C ASN A 313 15.60 8.86 -23.21
N ALA A 314 16.14 9.22 -22.04
CA ALA A 314 16.71 10.54 -21.83
C ALA A 314 17.95 10.77 -22.71
N CYS A 315 17.92 11.84 -23.50
CA CYS A 315 19.04 12.33 -24.29
C CYS A 315 19.42 13.70 -23.75
N LYS A 316 20.68 13.91 -23.35
CA LYS A 316 21.17 15.26 -23.02
C LYS A 316 21.09 16.13 -24.27
N VAL A 317 20.54 17.33 -24.16
CA VAL A 317 20.49 18.33 -25.23
C VAL A 317 21.39 19.48 -24.82
N GLU A 318 22.47 19.68 -25.57
CA GLU A 318 23.31 20.87 -25.45
C GLU A 318 22.73 21.99 -26.33
N TRP A 319 22.94 23.22 -25.90
CA TRP A 319 22.45 24.46 -26.50
C TRP A 319 23.64 25.36 -26.83
#